data_AF-A0A962EBS3-F1
#
_entry.id   AF-A0A962EBS3-F1
#
_cell.length_a   1.000
_cell.length_b   1.000
_cell.length_c   1.000
_cell.angle_alpha   90.00
_cell.angle_beta   90.00
_cell.angle_gamma   90.00
#
_symmetry.space_group_name_H-M   'P 1'
#
loop_
_entity.id
_entity.type
_entity.pdbx_description
1 polymer ?
#
loop_
_entity_poly.entity_id
_entity_poly.type
_entity_poly.pdbx_seq_one_letter_code
_entity_poly.pdbx_strand_id
1 'polypeptide(L)'
;MNGITTRLHWTDQPYRWHVNDGQEVFVVLDGQVRMHYRENGSEHRMTLDSGDIFCASVGTEHVAQPLGVARILVVESEGSV
;
A
#
# COMPACT_ATOMS: atom_id res chain seq x y z
N MET A 1 -13.93 11.86 5.25
CA MET A 1 -14.75 12.03 4.03
C MET A 1 -15.83 10.95 3.98
N ASN A 2 -16.96 11.10 4.68
CA ASN A 2 -18.02 10.05 4.76
C ASN A 2 -17.47 8.64 5.10
N GLY A 3 -16.60 8.53 6.11
CA GLY A 3 -15.97 7.26 6.46
C GLY A 3 -14.78 6.84 5.59
N ILE A 4 -14.34 7.67 4.63
CA ILE A 4 -13.04 7.52 3.94
C ILE A 4 -12.00 8.42 4.59
N THR A 5 -10.80 7.88 4.81
CA THR A 5 -9.63 8.56 5.36
C THR A 5 -8.52 8.65 4.33
N THR A 6 -7.64 9.65 4.51
CA THR A 6 -6.47 9.88 3.66
C THR A 6 -5.26 10.07 4.57
N ARG A 7 -4.21 9.28 4.39
CA ARG A 7 -3.00 9.32 5.20
C ARG A 7 -1.78 9.54 4.32
N LEU A 8 -0.89 10.43 4.74
CA LEU A 8 0.40 10.67 4.09
C LEU A 8 1.50 10.03 4.94
N HIS A 9 2.30 9.17 4.32
CA HIS A 9 3.42 8.51 4.96
C HIS A 9 4.72 8.96 4.33
N TRP A 10 5.73 9.18 5.16
CA TRP A 10 7.12 9.37 4.76
C TRP A 10 7.94 8.35 5.53
N THR A 11 8.51 7.39 4.82
CA THR A 11 9.25 6.29 5.44
C THR A 11 10.29 5.71 4.48
N ASP A 12 11.38 5.20 5.04
CA ASP A 12 12.35 4.31 4.39
C ASP A 12 12.29 2.88 4.97
N GLN A 13 11.42 2.66 5.96
CA GLN A 13 11.23 1.37 6.62
C GLN A 13 10.08 0.60 5.97
N PRO A 14 10.20 -0.74 5.86
CA PRO A 14 9.12 -1.58 5.36
C PRO A 14 7.91 -1.55 6.30
N TYR A 15 6.74 -1.67 5.69
CA TYR A 15 5.48 -1.89 6.39
C TYR A 15 5.45 -3.33 6.95
N ARG A 16 4.38 -3.66 7.68
CA ARG A 16 4.10 -5.03 8.11
C ARG A 16 3.13 -5.68 7.13
N TRP A 17 3.30 -6.98 6.92
CA TRP A 17 2.29 -7.79 6.25
C TRP A 17 0.94 -7.62 6.94
N HIS A 18 -0.08 -7.36 6.14
CA HIS A 18 -1.46 -7.28 6.59
C HIS A 18 -2.39 -7.76 5.48
N VAL A 19 -3.62 -8.07 5.88
CA VAL A 19 -4.73 -8.44 5.00
C VAL A 19 -5.75 -7.32 5.07
N ASN A 20 -6.09 -6.72 3.93
CA ASN A 20 -7.03 -5.61 3.93
C ASN A 20 -8.42 -6.07 4.37
N ASP A 21 -8.97 -5.41 5.38
CA ASP A 21 -10.38 -5.57 5.78
C ASP A 21 -11.33 -4.58 5.08
N GLY A 22 -10.74 -3.57 4.41
CA GLY A 22 -11.40 -2.56 3.60
C GLY A 22 -10.84 -2.47 2.19
N GLN A 23 -11.34 -1.49 1.42
CA GLN A 23 -10.75 -1.11 0.13
C GLN A 23 -9.65 -0.08 0.40
N GLU A 24 -8.51 -0.23 -0.26
CA GLU A 24 -7.37 0.68 -0.13
C GLU A 24 -6.82 1.08 -1.50
N VAL A 25 -6.46 2.36 -1.62
CA VAL A 25 -5.66 2.90 -2.72
C VAL A 25 -4.33 3.42 -2.17
N PHE A 26 -3.24 2.82 -2.62
CA PHE A 26 -1.87 3.17 -2.28
C PHE A 26 -1.21 3.87 -3.46
N VAL A 27 -0.72 5.09 -3.27
CA VAL A 27 -0.10 5.91 -4.33
C VAL A 27 1.32 6.29 -3.92
N VAL A 28 2.29 6.00 -4.78
CA VAL A 28 3.66 6.49 -4.60
C VAL A 28 3.71 7.91 -5.15
N LEU A 29 3.86 8.90 -4.28
CA LEU A 29 3.97 10.30 -4.68
C LEU A 29 5.40 10.69 -5.04
N ASP A 30 6.38 10.10 -4.37
CA ASP A 30 7.81 10.31 -4.61
C ASP A 30 8.62 9.10 -4.09
N GLY A 31 9.73 8.79 -4.74
CA GLY A 31 10.54 7.61 -4.47
C GLY A 31 10.02 6.35 -5.18
N GLN A 32 10.42 5.19 -4.66
CA GLN A 32 10.07 3.88 -5.23
C GLN A 32 9.69 2.90 -4.12
N VAL A 33 8.69 2.07 -4.35
CA VAL A 33 8.22 1.05 -3.40
C VAL A 33 8.16 -0.31 -4.10
N ARG A 34 8.71 -1.34 -3.48
CA ARG A 34 8.43 -2.72 -3.86
C ARG A 34 7.21 -3.21 -3.10
N MET A 35 6.13 -3.48 -3.82
CA MET A 35 4.93 -4.08 -3.26
C MET A 35 5.01 -5.59 -3.39
N HIS A 36 4.95 -6.32 -2.27
CA HIS A 36 4.77 -7.77 -2.27
C HIS A 36 3.31 -8.06 -1.93
N TYR A 37 2.71 -9.04 -2.60
CA TYR A 37 1.32 -9.42 -2.36
C TYR A 37 1.13 -10.93 -2.58
N ARG A 38 0.11 -11.51 -1.97
CA ARG A 38 -0.23 -12.93 -2.19
C ARG A 38 -1.51 -13.06 -3.00
N GLU A 39 -1.45 -13.93 -3.99
CA GLU A 39 -2.60 -14.31 -4.82
C GLU A 39 -2.60 -15.83 -4.97
N ASN A 40 -3.73 -16.48 -4.67
CA ASN A 40 -3.88 -17.94 -4.73
C ASN A 40 -2.77 -18.71 -3.98
N GLY A 41 -2.32 -18.18 -2.85
CA GLY A 41 -1.24 -18.76 -2.03
C GLY A 41 0.17 -18.59 -2.57
N SER A 42 0.34 -17.90 -3.70
CA SER A 42 1.65 -17.57 -4.28
C SER A 42 2.02 -16.12 -3.98
N GLU A 43 3.29 -15.88 -3.62
CA GLU A 43 3.80 -14.52 -3.41
C GLU A 43 4.27 -13.91 -4.73
N HIS A 44 3.79 -12.72 -5.00
CA HIS A 44 4.12 -11.89 -6.15
C HIS A 44 4.75 -10.59 -5.68
N ARG A 45 5.48 -9.94 -6.58
CA ARG A 45 6.06 -8.62 -6.32
C ARG A 45 5.98 -7.73 -7.55
N MET A 46 5.76 -6.45 -7.32
CA MET A 46 5.90 -5.41 -8.32
C MET A 46 6.66 -4.22 -7.73
N THR A 47 7.33 -3.47 -8.60
CA THR A 47 7.93 -2.20 -8.23
C THR A 47 6.98 -1.09 -8.70
N LEU A 48 6.67 -0.18 -7.79
CA LEU A 48 5.87 1.01 -8.00
C LEU A 48 6.80 2.23 -8.02
N ASP A 49 6.80 2.95 -9.12
CA ASP A 49 7.49 4.23 -9.29
C ASP A 49 6.58 5.40 -8.89
N SER A 50 7.16 6.60 -8.82
CA SER A 50 6.37 7.80 -8.54
C SER A 50 5.27 8.02 -9.58
N GLY A 51 4.03 8.14 -9.11
CA GLY A 51 2.83 8.22 -9.92
C GLY A 51 2.06 6.91 -10.04
N ASP A 52 2.67 5.78 -9.72
CA ASP A 52 1.99 4.48 -9.75
C ASP A 52 1.00 4.32 -8.60
N ILE A 53 -0.05 3.56 -8.89
CA ILE A 53 -1.18 3.31 -8.00
C ILE A 53 -1.35 1.80 -7.83
N PHE A 54 -1.47 1.36 -6.59
CA PHE A 54 -1.82 0.00 -6.22
C PHE A 54 -3.18 0.00 -5.51
N CYS A 55 -4.11 -0.79 -6.03
CA CYS A 55 -5.45 -0.94 -5.44
C CYS A 55 -5.54 -2.30 -4.75
N ALA A 56 -5.75 -2.30 -3.44
CA ALA A 56 -5.96 -3.50 -2.64
C ALA A 56 -7.46 -3.66 -2.35
N SER A 57 -7.99 -4.84 -2.66
CA SER A 57 -9.37 -5.20 -2.32
C SER A 57 -9.41 -5.89 -0.96
N VAL A 58 -10.61 -6.02 -0.39
CA VAL A 58 -10.82 -6.81 0.82
C VAL A 58 -10.26 -8.23 0.62
N GLY A 59 -9.43 -8.67 1.56
CA GLY A 59 -8.75 -9.97 1.51
C GLY A 59 -7.39 -9.95 0.80
N THR A 60 -6.97 -8.84 0.18
CA THR A 60 -5.62 -8.71 -0.38
C THR A 60 -4.61 -8.75 0.77
N GLU A 61 -3.71 -9.73 0.73
CA GLU A 61 -2.56 -9.77 1.65
C GLU A 61 -1.36 -9.13 0.97
N HIS A 62 -0.78 -8.09 1.57
CA HIS A 62 0.33 -7.36 0.97
C HIS A 62 1.27 -6.69 1.99
N VAL A 63 2.44 -6.27 1.52
CA VAL A 63 3.39 -5.43 2.26
C VAL A 63 4.15 -4.50 1.32
N ALA A 64 4.17 -3.22 1.68
CA ALA A 64 4.96 -2.20 1.01
C ALA A 64 6.38 -2.14 1.58
N GLN A 65 7.38 -2.25 0.71
CA GLN A 65 8.80 -2.10 1.06
C GLN A 65 9.40 -0.92 0.28
N PRO A 66 9.58 0.26 0.91
CA PRO A 66 10.29 1.37 0.29
C PRO A 66 11.71 0.97 -0.16
N LEU A 67 12.11 1.41 -1.34
CA LEU A 67 13.46 1.21 -1.88
C LEU A 67 14.28 2.49 -1.68
N GLY A 68 14.48 2.83 -0.40
CA GLY A 68 14.93 4.15 0.05
C GLY A 68 13.77 4.95 0.62
N VAL A 69 13.97 6.26 0.79
CA VAL A 69 12.92 7.16 1.28
C VAL A 69 11.81 7.28 0.23
N ALA A 70 10.57 7.02 0.64
CA ALA A 70 9.37 7.19 -0.19
C ALA A 70 8.31 8.06 0.50
N ARG A 71 7.51 8.74 -0.33
CA ARG A 71 6.32 9.50 0.08
C ARG A 71 5.09 8.83 -0.51
N ILE A 72 4.16 8.48 0.34
CA ILE A 72 3.04 7.61 -0.01
C ILE A 72 1.74 8.26 0.45
N LEU A 73 0.72 8.27 -0.41
CA LEU A 73 -0.65 8.56 -0.05
C LEU A 73 -1.43 7.26 0.03
N VAL A 74 -2.09 7.03 1.16
CA VAL A 74 -3.03 5.93 1.36
C VAL A 74 -4.44 6.51 1.48
N VAL A 75 -5.39 5.97 0.73
CA VAL A 75 -6.82 6.29 0.82
C VAL A 75 -7.56 5.01 1.16
N GLU A 76 -8.28 5.02 2.27
CA GLU A 76 -8.87 3.80 2.83
C GLU A 76 -10.11 4.11 3.67
N SER A 77 -10.87 3.07 4.02
CA SER A 77 -11.99 3.21 4.95
C SER A 77 -11.49 3.61 6.36
N GLU A 78 -12.31 4.33 7.12
CA GLU A 78 -11.96 4.69 8.47
C GLU A 78 -11.88 3.45 9.36
N GLY A 79 -10.73 3.28 10.02
CA GLY A 79 -10.48 2.14 10.89
C GLY A 79 -10.09 0.85 10.18
N SER A 80 -9.98 0.84 8.84
CA SER A 80 -9.40 -0.30 8.12
C SER A 80 -7.90 -0.39 8.35
N VAL A 81 -7.40 -1.61 8.15
CA VAL A 81 -5.98 -1.96 8.04
C VAL A 81 -5.77 -2.71 6.75
#